data_AF-A0A0S7ED32-F1
#
_entry.id   AF-A0A0S7ED32-F1
#
_cell.length_a   1.000
_cell.length_b   1.000
_cell.length_c   1.000
_cell.angle_alpha   90.00
_cell.angle_beta   90.00
_cell.angle_gamma   90.00
#
_symmetry.space_group_name_H-M   'P 1'
#
loop_
_entity.id
_entity.type
_entity.pdbx_description
1 polymer ?
#
loop_
_entity_poly.entity_id
_entity_poly.type
_entity_poly.pdbx_seq_one_letter_code
_entity_poly.pdbx_strand_id
1 'polypeptide(L)' 'MIIAYFKKWTVMRWIRLGLGVLLLFQALDAELWILMIPVLYLFLQAFFNFGCKNDSCTWR' A
#
# COMPACT_ATOMS: atom_id res chain seq x y z
N MET A 1 14.39 5.69 14.90
CA MET A 1 13.32 6.53 15.49
C MET A 1 12.06 6.38 14.63
N ILE A 2 11.11 5.52 15.03
CA ILE A 2 9.93 5.16 14.22
C ILE A 2 9.07 6.38 13.84
N ILE A 3 9.03 7.38 14.73
CA ILE A 3 8.26 8.62 14.57
C ILE A 3 8.79 9.45 13.38
N ALA A 4 10.11 9.49 13.18
CA ALA A 4 10.72 10.24 12.07
C ALA A 4 10.43 9.59 10.71
N TYR A 5 10.22 8.26 10.68
CA TYR A 5 9.88 7.54 9.46
C TYR A 5 8.46 7.90 8.98
N PHE A 6 7.47 7.84 9.87
CA PHE A 6 6.08 8.19 9.53
C PHE A 6 5.91 9.70 9.24
N LYS A 7 6.74 10.58 9.82
CA LYS A 7 6.76 12.02 9.45
C LYS A 7 7.17 12.27 8.00
N LYS A 8 7.90 11.36 7.37
CA LYS A 8 8.31 11.46 5.95
C LYS A 8 7.33 10.77 4.99
N TRP A 9 6.21 10.26 5.48
CA TRP A 9 5.22 9.62 4.61
C TRP A 9 4.49 10.67 3.77
N THR A 10 4.49 10.44 2.47
CA THR A 10 3.70 11.24 1.52
C THR A 10 2.23 10.83 1.57
N VAL A 11 1.35 11.74 1.12
CA VAL A 11 -0.10 11.49 1.04
C VAL A 11 -0.40 10.22 0.22
N MET A 12 0.36 9.97 -0.86
CA MET A 12 0.17 8.77 -1.69
C MET A 12 0.42 7.47 -0.93
N ARG A 13 1.37 7.43 0.01
CA ARG A 13 1.62 6.23 0.82
C ARG A 13 0.45 5.93 1.76
N TRP A 14 -0.17 6.97 2.31
CA TRP A 14 -1.41 6.84 3.08
C TRP A 14 -2.58 6.35 2.23
N ILE A 15 -2.74 6.87 1.01
CA ILE A 15 -3.79 6.42 0.08
C ILE A 15 -3.61 4.94 -0.27
N ARG A 16 -2.39 4.51 -0.65
CA ARG A 16 -2.10 3.09 -0.95
C ARG A 16 -2.36 2.19 0.25
N LEU A 17 -1.99 2.63 1.46
CA LEU A 17 -2.27 1.89 2.69
C LEU A 17 -3.78 1.75 2.92
N GLY A 18 -4.53 2.86 2.81
CA GLY A 18 -5.98 2.85 2.98
C GLY A 18 -6.68 1.93 1.97
N LEU A 19 -6.29 2.01 0.69
CA LEU A 19 -6.81 1.11 -0.34
C LEU A 19 -6.49 -0.36 -0.06
N GLY A 20 -5.26 -0.67 0.37
CA GLY A 20 -4.87 -2.02 0.73
C GLY A 20 -5.70 -2.58 1.90
N VAL A 21 -5.99 -1.76 2.90
CA VAL A 21 -6.86 -2.13 4.04
C VAL A 21 -8.29 -2.38 3.59
N LEU A 22 -8.86 -1.50 2.76
CA LEU A 22 -10.22 -1.69 2.23
C LEU A 22 -10.33 -2.96 1.38
N LEU A 23 -9.34 -3.21 0.53
CA LEU A 23 -9.32 -4.41 -0.32
C LEU A 23 -9.13 -5.68 0.52
N LEU A 24 -8.38 -5.60 1.63
CA LEU A 24 -8.23 -6.71 2.57
C LEU A 24 -9.56 -7.08 3.21
N PHE A 25 -10.34 -6.10 3.66
CA PHE A 25 -11.69 -6.37 4.18
C PHE A 25 -12.58 -7.04 3.13
N GLN A 26 -12.54 -6.54 1.89
CA GLN A 26 -13.31 -7.13 0.80
C GLN A 26 -12.84 -8.55 0.44
N ALA A 27 -11.54 -8.83 0.50
CA ALA A 27 -11.00 -10.16 0.26
C ALA A 27 -11.45 -11.17 1.32
N LEU A 28 -11.53 -10.74 2.58
CA LEU A 28 -11.98 -11.57 3.69
C LEU A 28 -13.50 -11.79 3.67
N ASP A 29 -14.28 -10.74 3.42
CA ASP A 29 -15.75 -10.81 3.39
C ASP A 29 -16.28 -11.65 2.22
N ALA A 30 -15.68 -11.51 1.04
CA ALA A 30 -16.07 -12.27 -0.15
C ALA A 30 -15.34 -13.63 -0.28
N GLU A 31 -14.47 -13.98 0.67
CA GLU A 31 -13.58 -15.15 0.62
C GLU A 31 -12.75 -15.26 -0.69
N LEU A 32 -12.49 -14.12 -1.33
CA LEU A 32 -11.76 -14.01 -2.59
C LEU A 32 -10.26 -13.90 -2.32
N TRP A 33 -9.63 -15.03 -2.03
CA TRP A 33 -8.20 -15.11 -1.73
C TRP A 33 -7.29 -14.56 -2.83
N ILE A 34 -7.73 -14.53 -4.09
CA ILE A 34 -6.99 -13.91 -5.19
C ILE A 34 -6.73 -12.41 -4.98
N LEU A 35 -7.62 -11.72 -4.26
CA LEU A 35 -7.47 -10.30 -3.90
C LEU A 35 -6.35 -10.07 -2.89
N MET A 36 -5.83 -11.12 -2.23
CA MET A 36 -4.67 -10.99 -1.35
C MET A 36 -3.42 -10.56 -2.11
N ILE A 37 -3.30 -10.91 -3.39
CA ILE A 37 -2.16 -10.50 -4.23
C ILE A 37 -2.07 -8.96 -4.33
N PRO A 38 -3.12 -8.25 -4.80
CA PRO A 38 -3.10 -6.78 -4.84
C PRO A 38 -3.03 -6.14 -3.45
N VAL A 39 -3.60 -6.74 -2.40
CA VAL A 39 -3.43 -6.27 -1.00
C VAL A 39 -1.95 -6.24 -0.62
N LEU A 40 -1.25 -7.36 -0.80
CA LEU A 40 0.16 -7.48 -0.45
C LEU A 40 1.00 -6.47 -1.24
N TYR A 41 0.71 -6.31 -2.53
CA TYR A 41 1.40 -5.35 -3.39
C TYR A 41 1.19 -3.90 -2.92
N LEU A 42 -0.02 -3.52 -2.53
CA LEU A 42 -0.32 -2.18 -2.02
C LEU A 42 0.39 -1.92 -0.68
N PHE A 43 0.46 -2.91 0.21
CA PHE A 43 1.21 -2.79 1.45
C PHE A 43 2.71 -2.68 1.21
N LEU A 44 3.27 -3.47 0.30
CA LEU A 44 4.67 -3.33 -0.09
C LEU A 44 4.98 -1.93 -0.65
N GLN A 45 4.10 -1.39 -1.49
CA GLN A 45 4.22 0.00 -1.96
C GLN A 45 4.10 1.02 -0.83
N ALA A 46 3.17 0.84 0.12
CA ALA A 46 2.97 1.77 1.22
C ALA A 46 4.17 1.82 2.17
N PHE A 47 4.74 0.67 2.54
CA PHE A 47 5.84 0.60 3.50
C PHE A 47 7.24 0.71 2.87
N PHE A 48 7.45 0.16 1.68
CA PHE A 48 8.79 0.11 1.07
C PHE A 48 8.93 1.04 -0.14
N ASN A 49 7.85 1.71 -0.57
CA ASN A 49 7.82 2.46 -1.84
C ASN A 49 8.23 1.58 -3.03
N PHE A 50 7.95 0.28 -2.93
CA PHE A 50 8.38 -0.73 -3.88
C PHE A 50 7.79 -0.43 -5.27
N GLY A 51 8.65 -0.31 -6.29
CA GLY A 51 8.23 0.02 -7.66
C GLY A 51 7.96 1.51 -7.93
N CYS A 52 8.21 2.41 -6.97
CA CYS A 52 7.97 3.85 -7.13
C CYS A 52 9.26 4.64 -6.89
N LYS A 53 9.52 5.66 -7.72
CA LYS A 53 10.70 6.53 -7.60
C LYS A 53 10.25 7.92 -7.16
N ASN A 54 10.81 8.42 -6.07
CA ASN A 54 10.43 9.71 -5.47
C ASN A 54 8.91 9.81 -5.18
N ASP A 55 8.32 8.74 -4.62
CA ASP A 55 6.90 8.63 -4.25
C ASP A 55 5.88 8.64 -5.41
N SER A 56 6.33 8.97 -6.62
CA SER A 56 5.58 8.85 -7.87
C SER A 56 5.85 7.48 -8.50
N CYS A 57 4.81 6.69 -8.70
CA CYS A 57 4.90 5.48 -9.51
C CYS A 57 4.57 5.89 -10.95
N THR A 58 5.61 6.12 -11.74
CA THR A 58 5.49 6.27 -13.20
C THR A 58 5.79 4.92 -13.84
N TRP A 59 4.88 4.42 -14.68
CA TRP A 59 5.15 3.29 -15.56
C TRP A 59 6.30 3.69 -16.50
N ARG A 60 7.52 3.26 -16.20
CA ARG A 60 8.64 3.28 -17.15
C ARG A 60 9.18 1.87 -17.28
#